data_AF-A0A851ZCE3-F1
#
_entry.id   AF-A0A851ZCE3-F1
#
_cell.length_a   1.000
_cell.length_b   1.000
_cell.length_c   1.000
_cell.angle_alpha   90.00
_cell.angle_beta   90.00
_cell.angle_gamma   90.00
#
_symmetry.space_group_name_H-M   'P 1'
#
loop_
_entity.id
_entity.type
_entity.pdbx_description
1 polymer ?
#
loop_
_entity_poly.entity_id
_entity_poly.type
_entity_poly.pdbx_seq_one_letter_code
_entity_poly.pdbx_strand_id
1 'polypeptide(L)'
;SIAILLYLARKFKTPDHWYPCDLQKRARVDEYLSWQHVSIRGKASKLFLTKMLLPMLTGQPVPPEKLESVTEDLNVVLKQFEEKFLQDKPFIAGSEVSLADLVALVELMQPLGVGHNPFEGRPKLAEWRKRVEEALGKQLVQETHEGILNISNL
;
A
#
# COMPACT_ATOMS: atom_id res chain seq x y z
N SER A 1 -10.07 8.28 -1.59
CA SER A 1 -8.87 8.83 -2.24
C SER A 1 -8.96 8.75 -3.77
N ILE A 2 -9.34 7.61 -4.36
CA ILE A 2 -9.23 7.36 -5.82
C ILE A 2 -9.82 8.47 -6.70
N ALA A 3 -11.09 8.84 -6.51
CA ALA A 3 -11.73 9.88 -7.32
C ALA A 3 -11.01 11.24 -7.25
N ILE A 4 -10.47 11.60 -6.08
CA ILE A 4 -9.70 12.84 -5.89
C ILE A 4 -8.38 12.76 -6.65
N LEU A 5 -7.63 11.66 -6.52
CA LEU A 5 -6.36 11.46 -7.25
C LEU A 5 -6.57 11.56 -8.77
N LEU A 6 -7.61 10.92 -9.30
CA LEU A 6 -7.95 10.98 -10.72
C LEU A 6 -8.35 12.39 -11.16
N TYR A 7 -9.11 13.12 -10.33
CA TYR A 7 -9.45 14.52 -10.59
C TYR A 7 -8.21 15.40 -10.64
N LEU A 8 -7.30 15.26 -9.67
CA LEU A 8 -6.06 16.04 -9.61
C LEU A 8 -5.18 15.76 -10.83
N ALA A 9 -5.00 14.48 -11.20
CA ALA A 9 -4.22 14.10 -12.37
C ALA A 9 -4.75 14.77 -13.65
N ARG A 10 -6.08 14.75 -13.83
CA ARG A 10 -6.75 15.34 -15.01
C ARG A 10 -6.74 16.87 -14.99
N LYS A 11 -7.08 17.48 -13.86
CA LYS A 11 -7.18 18.93 -13.70
C LYS A 11 -5.83 19.62 -13.90
N PHE A 12 -4.79 19.06 -13.28
CA PHE A 12 -3.46 19.66 -13.28
C PHE A 12 -2.56 19.12 -14.38
N LYS A 13 -3.07 18.23 -15.25
CA LYS A 13 -2.31 17.62 -16.36
C LYS A 13 -0.96 17.08 -15.88
N THR A 14 -1.00 16.31 -14.79
CA THR A 14 0.21 15.69 -14.22
C THR A 14 0.93 14.82 -15.26
N PRO A 15 2.23 14.53 -15.09
CA PRO A 15 2.95 13.62 -15.98
C PRO A 15 2.17 12.33 -16.29
N ASP A 16 2.22 11.88 -17.55
CA ASP A 16 1.33 10.82 -18.06
C ASP A 16 1.46 9.51 -17.27
N HIS A 17 2.65 9.17 -16.78
CA HIS A 17 2.87 7.92 -16.03
C HIS A 17 1.96 7.76 -14.80
N TRP A 18 1.52 8.86 -14.16
CA TRP A 18 0.61 8.79 -13.01
C TRP A 18 -0.71 8.15 -13.37
N TYR A 19 -1.28 8.55 -14.51
CA TYR A 19 -2.55 8.05 -15.02
C TYR A 19 -2.51 7.99 -16.56
N PRO A 20 -1.87 6.95 -17.14
CA PRO A 20 -1.48 6.91 -18.54
C PRO A 20 -2.62 7.13 -19.51
N CYS A 21 -2.36 7.76 -20.65
CA CYS A 21 -3.32 7.85 -21.76
C CYS A 21 -3.42 6.56 -22.59
N ASP A 22 -2.36 5.75 -22.59
CA ASP A 22 -2.40 4.42 -23.19
C ASP A 22 -3.51 3.57 -22.56
N LEU A 23 -4.36 2.98 -23.41
CA LEU A 23 -5.58 2.30 -22.99
C LEU A 23 -5.28 1.10 -22.08
N GLN A 24 -4.25 0.32 -22.40
CA GLN A 24 -3.93 -0.90 -21.65
C GLN A 24 -3.24 -0.58 -20.31
N LYS A 25 -2.31 0.38 -20.30
CA LYS A 25 -1.68 0.85 -19.05
C LYS A 25 -2.71 1.49 -18.12
N ARG A 26 -3.64 2.30 -18.67
CA ARG A 26 -4.74 2.88 -17.89
C ARG A 26 -5.63 1.80 -17.28
N ALA A 27 -6.01 0.79 -18.07
CA ALA A 27 -6.81 -0.33 -17.57
C ALA A 27 -6.13 -1.07 -16.42
N ARG A 28 -4.80 -1.24 -16.45
CA ARG A 28 -4.04 -1.84 -15.34
C ARG A 28 -4.06 -0.99 -14.07
N VAL A 29 -3.94 0.34 -14.22
CA VAL A 29 -4.09 1.26 -13.08
C VAL A 29 -5.50 1.16 -12.51
N ASP A 30 -6.53 1.26 -13.35
CA ASP A 30 -7.93 1.19 -12.92
C ASP A 30 -8.30 -0.16 -12.28
N GLU A 31 -7.77 -1.26 -12.81
CA GLU A 31 -7.93 -2.61 -12.24
C GLU A 31 -7.38 -2.67 -10.81
N TYR A 32 -6.15 -2.20 -10.61
CA TYR A 32 -5.55 -2.19 -9.27
C TYR A 32 -6.31 -1.28 -8.31
N LEU A 33 -6.63 -0.03 -8.72
CA LEU A 33 -7.32 0.94 -7.88
C LEU A 33 -8.72 0.47 -7.46
N SER A 34 -9.37 -0.35 -8.30
CA SER A 34 -10.64 -0.99 -7.99
C SER A 34 -10.46 -2.19 -7.04
N TRP A 35 -9.49 -3.06 -7.32
CA TRP A 35 -9.21 -4.26 -6.53
C TRP A 35 -8.75 -3.94 -5.09
N GLN A 36 -7.91 -2.92 -4.90
CA GLN A 36 -7.25 -2.63 -3.62
C GLN A 36 -8.24 -2.34 -2.47
N HIS A 37 -9.43 -1.82 -2.78
CA HIS A 37 -10.38 -1.30 -1.78
C HIS A 37 -10.77 -2.31 -0.70
N VAL A 38 -11.01 -3.57 -1.10
CA VAL A 38 -11.42 -4.67 -0.22
C VAL A 38 -10.31 -5.70 0.00
N SER A 39 -9.17 -5.53 -0.67
CA SER A 39 -7.99 -6.39 -0.55
C SER A 39 -6.93 -5.68 0.29
N ILE A 40 -5.86 -5.12 -0.30
CA ILE A 40 -4.74 -4.51 0.43
C ILE A 40 -5.23 -3.50 1.47
N ARG A 41 -6.04 -2.50 1.09
CA ARG A 41 -6.54 -1.50 2.04
C ARG A 41 -7.34 -2.15 3.17
N GLY A 42 -8.27 -3.04 2.81
CA GLY A 42 -9.11 -3.73 3.78
C GLY A 42 -8.30 -4.54 4.80
N LYS A 43 -7.33 -5.32 4.33
CA LYS A 43 -6.53 -6.22 5.18
C LYS A 43 -5.45 -5.46 5.96
N ALA A 44 -4.75 -4.51 5.34
CA ALA A 44 -3.74 -3.68 5.98
C ALA A 44 -4.36 -2.83 7.12
N SER A 45 -5.48 -2.15 6.86
CA SER A 45 -6.18 -1.40 7.90
C SER A 45 -6.75 -2.31 8.98
N LYS A 46 -7.26 -3.50 8.65
CA LYS A 46 -7.75 -4.45 9.68
C LYS A 46 -6.62 -4.89 10.62
N LEU A 47 -5.42 -5.16 10.10
CA LEU A 47 -4.25 -5.49 10.92
C LEU A 47 -3.85 -4.30 11.81
N PHE A 48 -3.76 -3.09 11.23
CA PHE A 48 -3.47 -1.86 11.96
C PHE A 48 -4.46 -1.62 13.12
N LEU A 49 -5.76 -1.64 12.83
CA LEU A 49 -6.81 -1.44 13.84
C LEU A 49 -6.78 -2.53 14.91
N THR A 50 -6.51 -3.78 14.52
CA THR A 50 -6.45 -4.91 15.47
C THR A 50 -5.25 -4.77 16.40
N LYS A 51 -4.06 -4.44 15.89
CA LYS A 51 -2.82 -4.39 16.68
C LYS A 51 -2.72 -3.13 17.53
N MET A 52 -3.28 -2.01 17.08
CA MET A 52 -3.09 -0.71 17.71
C MET A 52 -4.37 -0.15 18.32
N LEU A 53 -5.43 0.04 17.53
CA LEU A 53 -6.63 0.73 18.01
C LEU A 53 -7.43 -0.10 19.02
N LEU A 54 -7.56 -1.41 18.80
CA LEU A 54 -8.34 -2.28 19.68
C LEU A 54 -7.78 -2.32 21.11
N PRO A 55 -6.46 -2.52 21.34
CA PRO A 55 -5.88 -2.41 22.68
C PRO A 55 -6.06 -1.04 23.31
N MET A 56 -5.87 0.04 22.55
CA MET A 56 -6.08 1.40 23.07
C MET A 56 -7.52 1.65 23.54
N LEU A 57 -8.52 1.14 22.80
CA LEU A 57 -9.93 1.33 23.16
C LEU A 57 -10.40 0.41 24.30
N THR A 58 -9.86 -0.81 24.38
CA THR A 58 -10.34 -1.84 25.33
C THR A 58 -9.47 -1.97 26.58
N GLY A 59 -8.24 -1.47 26.56
CA GLY A 59 -7.23 -1.71 27.59
C GLY A 59 -6.76 -3.17 27.68
N GLN A 60 -7.16 -4.03 26.74
CA GLN A 60 -6.84 -5.45 26.74
C GLN A 60 -5.88 -5.81 25.61
N PRO A 61 -4.97 -6.79 25.84
CA PRO A 61 -4.12 -7.29 24.77
C PRO A 61 -4.94 -7.98 23.68
N VAL A 62 -4.41 -7.97 22.46
CA VAL A 62 -5.03 -8.67 21.33
C VAL A 62 -4.86 -10.19 21.53
N PRO A 63 -5.92 -11.00 21.41
CA PRO A 63 -5.79 -12.45 21.40
C PRO A 63 -4.86 -12.92 20.27
N PRO A 64 -3.89 -13.82 20.54
CA PRO A 64 -2.94 -14.29 19.53
C PRO A 64 -3.60 -14.82 18.25
N GLU A 65 -4.65 -15.65 18.40
CA GLU A 65 -5.41 -16.22 17.28
C GLU A 65 -6.04 -15.14 16.38
N LYS A 66 -6.52 -14.04 16.96
CA LYS A 66 -7.07 -12.93 16.20
C LYS A 66 -5.99 -12.22 15.40
N LEU A 67 -4.82 -12.01 16.01
CA LEU A 67 -3.68 -11.37 15.35
C LEU A 67 -3.14 -12.24 14.22
N GLU A 68 -3.03 -13.54 14.44
CA GLU A 68 -2.62 -14.52 13.43
C GLU A 68 -3.60 -14.53 12.24
N SER A 69 -4.91 -14.59 12.52
CA SER A 69 -5.95 -14.57 11.48
C SER A 69 -5.88 -13.32 10.59
N VAL A 70 -5.73 -12.12 11.18
CA VAL A 70 -5.63 -10.88 10.38
C VAL A 70 -4.31 -10.75 9.64
N THR A 71 -3.25 -11.37 10.16
CA THR A 71 -1.94 -11.41 9.51
C THR A 71 -1.97 -12.34 8.29
N GLU A 72 -2.59 -13.51 8.41
CA GLU A 72 -2.72 -14.44 7.29
C GLU A 72 -3.62 -13.87 6.18
N ASP A 73 -4.71 -13.20 6.56
CA ASP A 73 -5.55 -12.41 5.67
C ASP A 73 -4.72 -11.42 4.81
N LEU A 74 -3.74 -10.74 5.43
CA LEU A 74 -2.84 -9.81 4.74
C LEU A 74 -1.84 -10.56 3.85
N ASN A 75 -1.28 -11.67 4.32
CA ASN A 75 -0.33 -12.48 3.55
C ASN A 75 -0.91 -13.01 2.23
N VAL A 76 -2.19 -13.43 2.25
CA VAL A 76 -2.91 -13.88 1.06
C VAL A 76 -3.00 -12.76 0.02
N VAL A 77 -3.38 -11.54 0.42
CA VAL A 77 -3.50 -10.43 -0.53
C VAL A 77 -2.14 -9.90 -1.00
N LEU A 78 -1.09 -9.98 -0.17
CA LEU A 78 0.28 -9.67 -0.59
C LEU A 78 0.79 -10.65 -1.65
N LYS A 79 0.47 -11.95 -1.49
CA LYS A 79 0.76 -12.95 -2.53
C LYS A 79 0.04 -12.63 -3.84
N GLN A 80 -1.26 -12.30 -3.77
CA GLN A 80 -2.03 -11.88 -4.95
C GLN A 80 -1.45 -10.62 -5.59
N PHE A 81 -1.00 -9.65 -4.79
CA PHE A 81 -0.33 -8.45 -5.28
C PHE A 81 0.91 -8.80 -6.11
N GLU A 82 1.79 -9.64 -5.57
CA GLU A 82 3.01 -10.07 -6.25
C GLU A 82 2.72 -10.87 -7.52
N GLU A 83 1.79 -11.83 -7.48
CA GLU A 83 1.53 -12.74 -8.60
C GLU A 83 0.66 -12.12 -9.71
N LYS A 84 -0.29 -11.25 -9.35
CA LYS A 84 -1.22 -10.65 -10.32
C LYS A 84 -0.77 -9.28 -10.79
N PHE A 85 -0.36 -8.40 -9.89
CA PHE A 85 -0.15 -6.99 -10.20
C PHE A 85 1.30 -6.65 -10.48
N LEU A 86 2.21 -6.97 -9.55
CA LEU A 86 3.62 -6.64 -9.69
C LEU A 86 4.32 -7.56 -10.71
N GLN A 87 4.17 -8.88 -10.57
CA GLN A 87 4.83 -9.89 -11.39
C GLN A 87 6.36 -9.65 -11.42
N ASP A 88 6.95 -9.62 -12.61
CA ASP A 88 8.36 -9.30 -12.83
C ASP A 88 8.57 -7.85 -13.32
N LYS A 89 7.54 -7.00 -13.21
CA LYS A 89 7.61 -5.58 -13.62
C LYS A 89 8.21 -4.73 -12.50
N PRO A 90 8.84 -3.58 -12.83
CA PRO A 90 9.35 -2.67 -11.81
C PRO A 90 8.21 -1.98 -11.03
N PHE A 91 7.05 -1.75 -11.64
CA PHE A 91 5.86 -1.11 -11.08
C PHE A 91 4.57 -1.81 -11.53
N ILE A 92 3.44 -1.53 -10.86
CA ILE A 92 2.16 -2.23 -11.09
C ILE A 92 1.68 -2.07 -12.53
N ALA A 93 1.71 -0.85 -13.06
CA ALA A 93 1.21 -0.55 -14.40
C ALA A 93 2.23 -0.81 -15.53
N GLY A 94 3.51 -1.05 -15.21
CA GLY A 94 4.55 -1.27 -16.21
C GLY A 94 5.92 -0.79 -15.76
N SER A 95 6.56 0.04 -16.59
CA SER A 95 7.94 0.50 -16.43
C SER A 95 8.11 1.74 -15.55
N GLU A 96 7.03 2.48 -15.27
CA GLU A 96 7.05 3.73 -14.52
C GLU A 96 6.06 3.68 -13.36
N VAL A 97 6.33 4.50 -12.34
CA VAL A 97 5.44 4.67 -11.17
C VAL A 97 4.09 5.23 -11.63
N SER A 98 3.01 4.77 -10.99
CA SER A 98 1.65 5.22 -11.27
C SER A 98 0.86 5.49 -10.00
N LEU A 99 -0.37 5.99 -10.14
CA LEU A 99 -1.30 6.11 -9.01
C LEU A 99 -1.56 4.77 -8.30
N ALA A 100 -1.44 3.64 -9.03
CA ALA A 100 -1.56 2.32 -8.43
C ALA A 100 -0.46 2.09 -7.39
N ASP A 101 0.79 2.42 -7.74
CA ASP A 101 1.95 2.21 -6.86
C ASP A 101 1.90 3.14 -5.65
N LEU A 102 1.50 4.39 -5.85
CA LEU A 102 1.29 5.35 -4.77
C LEU A 102 0.27 4.84 -3.75
N VAL A 103 -0.90 4.39 -4.22
CA VAL A 103 -1.97 3.87 -3.35
C VAL A 103 -1.52 2.57 -2.67
N ALA A 104 -0.83 1.69 -3.37
CA ALA A 104 -0.29 0.46 -2.77
C ALA A 104 0.68 0.75 -1.63
N LEU A 105 1.63 1.68 -1.84
CA LEU A 105 2.65 1.98 -0.85
C LEU A 105 2.01 2.51 0.43
N VAL A 106 1.16 3.53 0.35
CA VAL A 106 0.58 4.17 1.55
C VAL A 106 -0.27 3.21 2.38
N GLU A 107 -0.97 2.27 1.74
CA GLU A 107 -1.73 1.24 2.47
C GLU A 107 -0.80 0.25 3.19
N LEU A 108 0.33 -0.13 2.58
CA LEU A 108 1.33 -1.02 3.18
C LEU A 108 2.19 -0.35 4.26
N MET A 109 2.19 0.97 4.35
CA MET A 109 2.84 1.69 5.45
C MET A 109 2.07 1.58 6.77
N GLN A 110 0.76 1.29 6.75
CA GLN A 110 -0.02 1.06 7.97
C GLN A 110 0.46 -0.15 8.80
N PRO A 111 0.56 -1.36 8.25
CA PRO A 111 1.06 -2.50 9.01
C PRO A 111 2.51 -2.30 9.45
N LEU A 112 3.34 -1.66 8.61
CA LEU A 112 4.72 -1.34 8.96
C LEU A 112 4.80 -0.44 10.21
N GLY A 113 3.96 0.60 10.28
CA GLY A 113 3.91 1.53 11.42
C GLY A 113 3.51 0.87 12.74
N VAL A 114 2.80 -0.26 12.71
CA VAL A 114 2.48 -1.07 13.90
C VAL A 114 3.45 -2.24 14.09
N GLY A 115 4.63 -2.20 13.47
CA GLY A 115 5.68 -3.21 13.63
C GLY A 115 5.33 -4.57 13.02
N HIS A 116 4.55 -4.60 11.94
CA HIS A 116 4.41 -5.77 11.07
C HIS A 116 4.95 -5.41 9.69
N ASN A 117 6.11 -5.96 9.31
CA ASN A 117 6.77 -5.58 8.07
C ASN A 117 6.20 -6.39 6.89
N PRO A 118 5.37 -5.80 6.00
CA PRO A 118 4.79 -6.54 4.88
C PRO A 118 5.82 -6.86 3.78
N PHE A 119 7.05 -6.32 3.87
CA PHE A 119 8.11 -6.51 2.88
C PHE A 119 9.09 -7.62 3.26
N GLU A 120 9.04 -8.10 4.52
CA GLU A 120 9.93 -9.14 5.02
C GLU A 120 9.62 -10.49 4.35
N GLY A 121 10.67 -11.20 3.92
CA GLY A 121 10.53 -12.45 3.16
C GLY A 121 10.00 -12.30 1.73
N ARG A 122 9.78 -11.06 1.24
CA ARG A 122 9.21 -10.77 -0.08
C ARG A 122 10.15 -9.88 -0.91
N PRO A 123 11.23 -10.45 -1.49
CA PRO A 123 12.27 -9.65 -2.15
C PRO A 123 11.75 -8.82 -3.32
N LYS A 124 10.79 -9.33 -4.12
CA LYS A 124 10.19 -8.56 -5.22
C LYS A 124 9.44 -7.33 -4.72
N LEU A 125 8.66 -7.50 -3.65
CA LEU A 125 7.92 -6.41 -3.02
C LEU A 125 8.85 -5.40 -2.34
N ALA A 126 9.91 -5.87 -1.67
CA ALA A 126 10.90 -5.00 -1.05
C ALA A 126 11.65 -4.15 -2.10
N GLU A 127 12.03 -4.74 -3.23
CA GLU A 127 12.66 -4.01 -4.33
C GLU A 127 11.68 -3.06 -5.04
N TRP A 128 10.41 -3.45 -5.19
CA TRP A 128 9.36 -2.55 -5.68
C TRP A 128 9.20 -1.34 -4.77
N ARG A 129 9.13 -1.53 -3.44
CA ARG A 129 9.06 -0.44 -2.47
C ARG A 129 10.21 0.55 -2.67
N LYS A 130 11.45 0.07 -2.75
CA LYS A 130 12.63 0.94 -2.96
C LYS A 130 12.48 1.79 -4.23
N ARG A 131 12.01 1.20 -5.33
CA ARG A 131 11.78 1.93 -6.60
C ARG A 131 10.68 2.97 -6.47
N VAL A 132 9.59 2.67 -5.75
CA VAL A 132 8.50 3.63 -5.52
C VAL A 132 8.97 4.77 -4.61
N GLU A 133 9.70 4.47 -3.54
CA GLU A 133 10.25 5.51 -2.65
C GLU A 133 11.24 6.43 -3.36
N GLU A 134 12.09 5.87 -4.24
CA GLU A 134 12.99 6.66 -5.09
C GLU A 134 12.20 7.56 -6.05
N ALA A 135 11.18 7.01 -6.72
CA ALA A 135 10.36 7.76 -7.70
C ALA A 135 9.51 8.87 -7.05
N LEU A 136 9.08 8.69 -5.79
CA LEU A 136 8.33 9.69 -5.03
C LEU A 136 9.24 10.74 -4.37
N GLY A 137 10.51 10.41 -4.17
CA GLY A 137 11.44 11.18 -3.35
C GLY A 137 11.41 10.72 -1.89
N LYS A 138 12.55 10.20 -1.42
CA LYS A 138 12.68 9.59 -0.07
C LYS A 138 12.29 10.53 1.07
N GLN A 139 12.65 11.81 0.97
CA GLN A 139 12.30 12.81 1.99
C GLN A 139 10.77 12.97 2.10
N LEU A 140 10.07 13.13 0.98
CA LEU A 140 8.62 13.26 0.97
C LEU A 140 7.94 12.01 1.54
N VAL A 141 8.45 10.81 1.19
CA VAL A 141 7.96 9.55 1.76
C VAL A 141 8.17 9.54 3.27
N GLN A 142 9.34 9.91 3.76
CA GLN A 142 9.62 9.94 5.20
C GLN A 142 8.70 10.92 5.93
N GLU A 143 8.60 12.17 5.45
CA GLU A 143 7.75 13.21 6.05
C GLU A 143 6.28 12.78 6.09
N THR A 144 5.76 12.21 4.99
CA THR A 144 4.36 11.78 4.91
C THR A 144 4.03 10.66 5.90
N HIS A 145 4.99 9.79 6.21
CA HIS A 145 4.78 8.62 7.06
C HIS A 145 5.31 8.79 8.49
N GLU A 146 5.85 9.96 8.85
CA GLU A 146 6.42 10.21 10.18
C GLU A 146 5.42 9.89 11.30
N GLY A 147 4.18 10.37 11.19
CA GLY A 147 3.15 10.15 12.21
C GLY A 147 2.79 8.67 12.40
N ILE A 148 2.74 7.88 11.32
CA ILE A 148 2.37 6.46 11.42
C ILE A 148 3.55 5.58 11.84
N LEU A 149 4.78 5.95 11.49
CA LEU A 149 5.98 5.22 11.89
C LEU A 149 6.37 5.47 13.35
N ASN A 150 5.97 6.62 13.91
CA ASN A 150 6.20 6.98 15.30
C ASN A 150 5.01 6.67 16.21
N ILE A 151 4.00 5.92 15.73
CA ILE A 151 2.75 5.72 16.46
C ILE A 151 2.91 4.93 17.76
N SER A 152 3.97 4.13 17.88
CA SER A 152 4.33 3.44 19.12
C SER A 152 4.91 4.35 20.21
N ASN A 153 5.16 5.63 19.90
CA ASN A 153 5.61 6.64 20.84
C ASN A 153 4.45 7.49 21.40
N LEU A 154 3.20 7.20 21.01
CA LEU A 154 1.96 7.80 21.52
C LEU A 154 1.32 6.90 22.58
#